data_AF-A0A0D3GAG9-F1
#
_entry.id   AF-A0A0D3GAG9-F1
#
_cell.length_a   1.000
_cell.length_b   1.000
_cell.length_c   1.000
_cell.angle_alpha   90.00
_cell.angle_beta   90.00
_cell.angle_gamma   90.00
#
_symmetry.space_group_name_H-M   'P 1'
#
loop_
_entity.id
_entity.type
_entity.pdbx_description
1 polymer ?
#
loop_
_entity_poly.entity_id
_entity_poly.type
_entity_poly.pdbx_seq_one_letter_code
_entity_poly.pdbx_strand_id
1 'polypeptide(L)'
;MAATTHAASLSFLLSHPHPHPHPTSPNPHPLRRAPHRVRCATDAAATRHRRAADENIREEAARHRAPNHNFSAWYAPFPPAPNGDPDERYSLDEIVYRSSSGGLLDVRHDMDALARFPGSYWRDLFDSRVGRTTWPFGSGVWHRAPNHNFSAWYAPFPPAPNGDPDERYSLDEIVYRSSSGGLLDVRHDMDALARFPGSYWRDLFDSRVGRTTWPFGSGVWSKKEFVLPEIDPDHIVSLFEGNSNLFWAERLGRDHLAGMNDLWVKHCGISHTGSFKDLGMTVLVSQVNRLRRAPLSRPIAGVGCASTGDTSAALSAYCAAAGIPSIVFLPANRISLEQLIQPIANGATVLSLDTDFDGCMRLIREVTAELPIYLANSLNSLRLEGQKTAAIEILQQFDWEVPDWVIVPGGNLGNIYAFYKGFEMCRVLGLVDRVPRLVCAQAANANPLYRYYKSGWTEFTPQVAEPTFASAIQIGDPVSVDRAVVALKATDGIVEEATEEELMNAMSLADRTGMFACPHTGVALAALFKLRDQRIIGPNDRTVVVSTAHGLKFSQSKIDYHDSKIEDMACKYANPPVSVKADFGAVMDVLKKRLKGKL
;
A
#
# COMPACT_ATOMS: atom_id res chain seq x y z
N MET A 1 26.48 -53.12 -25.79
CA MET A 1 27.94 -53.24 -25.89
C MET A 1 28.46 -51.84 -26.18
N ALA A 2 29.00 -51.13 -25.17
CA ALA A 2 30.44 -51.06 -24.87
C ALA A 2 31.20 -50.44 -26.06
N ALA A 3 32.03 -49.40 -25.97
CA ALA A 3 32.99 -48.99 -24.94
C ALA A 3 33.54 -47.59 -25.37
N THR A 4 33.53 -46.56 -24.50
CA THR A 4 34.68 -45.91 -23.82
C THR A 4 35.89 -45.45 -24.65
N THR A 5 36.25 -44.16 -24.50
CA THR A 5 37.62 -43.59 -24.31
C THR A 5 37.47 -42.11 -23.88
N HIS A 6 37.78 -41.65 -22.66
CA HIS A 6 39.06 -41.36 -21.96
C HIS A 6 39.88 -40.13 -22.44
N ALA A 7 39.95 -39.10 -21.59
CA ALA A 7 41.10 -38.20 -21.32
C ALA A 7 40.75 -37.34 -20.07
N ALA A 8 41.17 -37.67 -18.84
CA ALA A 8 42.50 -37.58 -18.21
C ALA A 8 42.89 -36.16 -17.73
N SER A 9 42.91 -36.00 -16.40
CA SER A 9 43.37 -34.85 -15.59
C SER A 9 44.90 -34.73 -15.51
N LEU A 10 45.41 -33.52 -15.25
CA LEU A 10 46.67 -33.31 -14.51
C LEU A 10 46.76 -31.89 -13.89
N SER A 11 47.22 -31.85 -12.64
CA SER A 11 47.42 -30.67 -11.76
C SER A 11 48.92 -30.37 -11.54
N PHE A 12 49.21 -29.20 -10.92
CA PHE A 12 50.45 -28.75 -10.23
C PHE A 12 51.62 -28.22 -11.12
N LEU A 13 52.42 -27.17 -10.83
CA LEU A 13 52.91 -26.51 -9.58
C LEU A 13 53.49 -25.08 -9.85
N LEU A 14 53.35 -24.20 -8.85
CA LEU A 14 54.13 -23.02 -8.35
C LEU A 14 55.48 -22.57 -9.00
N SER A 15 55.74 -21.25 -9.05
CA SER A 15 56.78 -20.53 -8.25
C SER A 15 57.05 -19.05 -8.66
N HIS A 16 57.20 -18.17 -7.65
CA HIS A 16 57.86 -16.84 -7.66
C HIS A 16 59.36 -16.99 -7.30
N PRO A 17 60.22 -15.97 -7.52
CA PRO A 17 60.73 -15.19 -6.37
C PRO A 17 61.09 -13.69 -6.60
N HIS A 18 61.21 -13.00 -5.46
CA HIS A 18 61.60 -11.60 -5.09
C HIS A 18 63.17 -11.42 -4.92
N PRO A 19 63.79 -10.37 -4.29
CA PRO A 19 63.58 -8.89 -4.11
C PRO A 19 64.88 -7.97 -4.02
N HIS A 20 64.67 -6.64 -3.78
CA HIS A 20 65.46 -5.63 -2.97
C HIS A 20 66.81 -5.01 -3.49
N PRO A 21 67.36 -3.88 -2.92
CA PRO A 21 67.07 -3.14 -1.65
C PRO A 21 67.07 -1.56 -1.66
N HIS A 22 66.78 -0.96 -0.48
CA HIS A 22 66.92 0.46 -0.05
C HIS A 22 68.38 0.90 0.26
N PRO A 23 68.67 2.20 0.53
CA PRO A 23 68.89 2.61 1.95
C PRO A 23 68.56 4.09 2.37
N THR A 24 68.18 4.23 3.66
CA THR A 24 68.57 5.22 4.73
C THR A 24 68.36 6.76 4.67
N SER A 25 67.80 7.31 5.77
CA SER A 25 67.81 8.73 6.23
C SER A 25 69.15 9.17 6.85
N PRO A 26 69.40 10.48 7.09
CA PRO A 26 69.14 11.04 8.44
C PRO A 26 68.70 12.53 8.50
N ASN A 27 68.12 12.93 9.65
CA ASN A 27 67.82 14.31 10.07
C ASN A 27 69.02 14.89 10.86
N PRO A 28 69.27 16.22 10.93
CA PRO A 28 68.77 16.99 12.10
C PRO A 28 68.44 18.49 11.86
N HIS A 29 67.58 19.03 12.75
CA HIS A 29 67.30 20.47 13.05
C HIS A 29 68.55 21.27 13.50
N PRO A 30 68.52 22.60 13.84
CA PRO A 30 67.42 23.59 13.95
C PRO A 30 67.73 25.01 13.37
N LEU A 31 66.77 25.95 13.39
CA LEU A 31 67.05 27.35 13.82
C LEU A 31 65.75 28.09 14.16
N ARG A 32 65.64 28.43 15.45
CA ARG A 32 64.66 29.35 16.05
C ARG A 32 64.94 30.79 15.60
N ARG A 33 63.88 31.56 15.33
CA ARG A 33 63.71 32.95 15.82
C ARG A 33 62.23 33.34 15.79
N ALA A 34 61.71 33.67 16.97
CA ALA A 34 60.52 34.49 17.21
C ALA A 34 60.99 35.75 17.98
N PRO A 35 60.16 36.78 18.27
CA PRO A 35 58.79 37.06 17.85
C PRO A 35 58.57 38.53 17.38
N HIS A 36 57.42 38.81 16.73
CA HIS A 36 56.72 40.08 16.98
C HIS A 36 55.23 39.78 17.14
N ARG A 37 54.71 40.10 18.32
CA ARG A 37 53.30 40.06 18.70
C ARG A 37 52.59 41.31 18.18
N VAL A 38 51.45 41.12 17.52
CA VAL A 38 50.28 41.98 17.71
C VAL A 38 49.08 41.05 17.92
N ARG A 39 48.38 41.22 19.04
CA ARG A 39 47.14 40.51 19.41
C ARG A 39 45.95 41.24 18.79
N CYS A 40 44.98 40.51 18.23
CA CYS A 40 43.58 40.67 18.63
C CYS A 40 42.66 39.54 18.11
N ALA A 41 41.72 39.20 19.01
CA ALA A 41 40.45 38.51 18.86
C ALA A 41 40.40 37.09 18.25
N THR A 42 40.16 36.13 19.14
CA THR A 42 39.68 34.77 18.86
C THR A 42 38.22 34.78 18.42
N ASP A 43 37.94 34.34 17.20
CA ASP A 43 36.68 33.69 16.86
C ASP A 43 36.98 32.23 16.52
N ALA A 44 36.54 31.34 17.40
CA ALA A 44 36.61 29.90 17.17
C ALA A 44 35.60 29.54 16.08
N ALA A 45 36.09 29.36 14.86
CA ALA A 45 35.31 28.75 13.78
C ALA A 45 34.97 27.31 14.17
N ALA A 46 33.73 27.08 14.60
CA ALA A 46 33.18 25.75 14.79
C ALA A 46 33.10 25.05 13.42
N THR A 47 33.91 24.01 13.24
CA THR A 47 33.78 23.04 12.17
C THR A 47 32.41 22.36 12.26
N ARG A 48 31.45 22.80 11.42
CA ARG A 48 30.19 22.08 11.23
C ARG A 48 30.47 20.77 10.48
N HIS A 49 30.63 19.69 11.22
CA HIS A 49 30.41 18.35 10.67
C HIS A 49 28.96 18.29 10.15
N ARG A 50 28.78 18.10 8.84
CA ARG A 50 27.50 17.68 8.28
C ARG A 50 27.17 16.30 8.87
N ARG A 51 26.23 16.27 9.80
CA ARG A 51 25.67 15.03 10.35
C ARG A 51 24.61 14.47 9.42
N ALA A 52 24.34 13.18 9.52
CA ALA A 52 23.36 12.50 8.69
C ALA A 52 21.93 13.02 8.99
N ALA A 53 21.08 13.08 7.97
CA ALA A 53 19.77 13.73 8.03
C ALA A 53 18.80 13.04 9.03
N ASP A 54 19.02 11.77 9.33
CA ASP A 54 18.24 10.95 10.25
C ASP A 54 18.46 11.30 11.73
N GLU A 55 19.68 11.66 12.13
CA GLU A 55 19.98 12.07 13.51
C GLU A 55 19.34 13.42 13.87
N ASN A 56 19.29 14.34 12.92
CA ASN A 56 18.77 15.69 13.14
C ASN A 56 17.23 15.70 13.34
N ILE A 57 16.53 14.72 12.74
CA ILE A 57 15.07 14.57 12.83
C ILE A 57 14.65 13.91 14.16
N ARG A 58 15.45 12.96 14.67
CA ARG A 58 15.14 12.20 15.91
C ARG A 58 15.24 13.05 17.18
N GLU A 59 16.20 13.97 17.25
CA GLU A 59 16.36 14.85 18.43
C GLU A 59 15.28 15.92 18.58
N GLU A 60 14.55 16.24 17.51
CA GLU A 60 13.48 17.23 17.53
C GLU A 60 12.20 16.65 18.17
N ALA A 61 11.95 15.35 18.01
CA ALA A 61 10.83 14.62 18.59
C ALA A 61 10.94 14.41 20.11
N ALA A 62 12.14 14.20 20.65
CA ALA A 62 12.34 13.81 22.05
C ALA A 62 12.08 14.90 23.11
N ARG A 63 11.98 16.19 22.73
CA ARG A 63 11.99 17.32 23.69
C ARG A 63 10.65 17.65 24.37
N HIS A 64 9.59 16.86 24.17
CA HIS A 64 8.21 17.31 24.40
C HIS A 64 7.29 16.30 25.12
N ARG A 65 7.41 16.09 26.46
CA ARG A 65 6.39 15.40 27.31
C ARG A 65 5.49 16.38 28.10
N ALA A 66 4.23 16.04 28.42
CA ALA A 66 3.21 16.94 29.05
C ALA A 66 2.29 16.22 30.09
N PRO A 67 1.59 16.94 31.01
CA PRO A 67 0.83 16.39 32.16
C PRO A 67 -0.72 16.36 32.02
N ASN A 68 -1.40 15.64 32.95
CA ASN A 68 -2.83 15.24 32.99
C ASN A 68 -3.84 16.32 33.46
N HIS A 69 -5.09 16.24 32.97
CA HIS A 69 -6.27 17.00 33.46
C HIS A 69 -7.47 16.07 33.84
N ASN A 70 -8.23 16.48 34.86
CA ASN A 70 -9.35 15.75 35.52
C ASN A 70 -10.63 15.64 34.67
N PHE A 71 -10.75 14.59 33.85
CA PHE A 71 -12.03 14.08 33.35
C PHE A 71 -12.13 12.60 33.70
N SER A 72 -13.29 12.14 34.14
CA SER A 72 -13.52 10.74 34.52
C SER A 72 -14.68 10.12 33.73
N ALA A 73 -14.61 8.81 33.61
CA ALA A 73 -15.69 7.96 33.10
C ALA A 73 -15.65 6.62 33.86
N TRP A 74 -16.77 5.88 33.84
CA TRP A 74 -16.92 4.59 34.53
C TRP A 74 -17.88 3.68 33.75
N TYR A 75 -17.83 2.38 34.00
CA TYR A 75 -18.76 1.39 33.45
C TYR A 75 -20.12 1.44 34.17
N ALA A 76 -21.25 1.43 33.46
CA ALA A 76 -22.62 1.40 33.98
C ALA A 76 -23.57 0.63 33.04
N PRO A 77 -24.62 -0.06 33.49
CA PRO A 77 -25.36 -1.00 32.62
C PRO A 77 -26.07 -0.37 31.40
N PHE A 78 -26.05 -1.03 30.22
CA PHE A 78 -26.79 -0.54 29.03
C PHE A 78 -27.43 -1.60 28.09
N PRO A 79 -28.75 -1.50 27.80
CA PRO A 79 -29.69 -0.55 28.39
C PRO A 79 -29.87 -0.82 29.89
N PRO A 80 -30.16 0.21 30.71
CA PRO A 80 -30.48 -0.03 32.11
C PRO A 80 -31.60 -1.06 32.17
N ALA A 81 -31.33 -2.18 32.85
CA ALA A 81 -32.27 -3.28 32.90
C ALA A 81 -33.59 -2.76 33.51
N PRO A 82 -34.78 -3.15 32.98
CA PRO A 82 -36.05 -2.59 33.45
C PRO A 82 -36.30 -2.74 34.97
N ASN A 83 -35.62 -3.70 35.61
CA ASN A 83 -35.65 -3.98 37.05
C ASN A 83 -34.25 -4.00 37.72
N GLY A 84 -33.22 -3.45 37.06
CA GLY A 84 -31.84 -3.42 37.58
C GLY A 84 -31.56 -2.17 38.42
N ASP A 85 -30.48 -2.20 39.23
CA ASP A 85 -30.06 -1.04 40.02
C ASP A 85 -29.56 0.10 39.10
N PRO A 86 -30.24 1.27 39.09
CA PRO A 86 -29.89 2.36 38.19
C PRO A 86 -28.57 3.09 38.57
N ASP A 87 -28.03 2.87 39.77
CA ASP A 87 -26.80 3.49 40.26
C ASP A 87 -25.58 2.55 40.23
N GLU A 88 -25.71 1.41 39.56
CA GLU A 88 -24.63 0.45 39.38
C GLU A 88 -23.48 1.04 38.55
N ARG A 89 -22.26 1.05 39.13
CA ARG A 89 -21.05 1.65 38.53
C ARG A 89 -19.81 0.81 38.83
N TYR A 90 -18.92 0.66 37.86
CA TYR A 90 -17.62 -0.01 38.03
C TYR A 90 -16.48 0.85 37.52
N SER A 91 -15.33 0.75 38.19
CA SER A 91 -14.12 1.47 37.81
C SER A 91 -13.59 0.98 36.46
N LEU A 92 -13.04 1.90 35.65
CA LEU A 92 -12.41 1.56 34.36
C LEU A 92 -11.13 0.73 34.50
N ASP A 93 -10.52 0.75 35.68
CA ASP A 93 -9.30 0.00 36.00
C ASP A 93 -9.59 -1.41 36.53
N GLU A 94 -10.87 -1.75 36.75
CA GLU A 94 -11.28 -3.06 37.23
C GLU A 94 -11.73 -3.96 36.09
N ILE A 95 -11.41 -5.24 36.24
CA ILE A 95 -11.81 -6.29 35.32
C ILE A 95 -13.21 -6.76 35.72
N VAL A 96 -14.23 -6.12 35.16
CA VAL A 96 -15.63 -6.49 35.38
C VAL A 96 -16.31 -6.77 34.05
N TYR A 97 -16.81 -7.98 33.90
CA TYR A 97 -17.24 -8.55 32.62
C TYR A 97 -18.75 -8.38 32.35
N ARG A 98 -19.56 -8.12 33.39
CA ARG A 98 -21.02 -7.90 33.34
C ARG A 98 -21.51 -7.15 34.58
N SER A 99 -22.69 -6.52 34.48
CA SER A 99 -23.42 -6.02 35.64
C SER A 99 -23.87 -7.15 36.57
N SER A 100 -24.22 -6.84 37.81
CA SER A 100 -24.72 -7.81 38.80
C SER A 100 -25.98 -8.54 38.36
N SER A 101 -26.79 -7.93 37.49
CA SER A 101 -27.95 -8.53 36.85
C SER A 101 -27.65 -9.27 35.54
N GLY A 102 -26.37 -9.40 35.16
CA GLY A 102 -25.91 -10.07 33.94
C GLY A 102 -26.03 -9.22 32.66
N GLY A 103 -26.30 -7.92 32.79
CA GLY A 103 -26.44 -6.97 31.69
C GLY A 103 -25.10 -6.43 31.19
N LEU A 104 -25.11 -5.88 29.96
CA LEU A 104 -23.99 -5.14 29.39
C LEU A 104 -23.68 -3.91 30.23
N LEU A 105 -22.43 -3.46 30.20
CA LEU A 105 -21.97 -2.20 30.78
C LEU A 105 -21.56 -1.25 29.64
N ASP A 106 -21.79 0.03 29.81
CA ASP A 106 -21.51 1.17 28.93
C ASP A 106 -20.62 2.16 29.70
N VAL A 107 -19.79 2.92 29.01
CA VAL A 107 -18.89 3.87 29.66
C VAL A 107 -19.50 5.26 29.63
N ARG A 108 -19.89 5.77 30.80
CA ARG A 108 -20.51 7.10 30.91
C ARG A 108 -19.51 8.15 31.35
N HIS A 109 -19.62 9.32 30.72
CA HIS A 109 -18.82 10.49 31.03
C HIS A 109 -19.56 11.43 32.00
N ASP A 110 -18.80 12.19 32.79
CA ASP A 110 -19.34 13.33 33.54
C ASP A 110 -19.73 14.46 32.58
N MET A 111 -20.98 14.42 32.12
CA MET A 111 -21.54 15.42 31.21
C MET A 111 -21.69 16.79 31.88
N ASP A 112 -21.76 16.86 33.22
CA ASP A 112 -21.82 18.12 33.97
C ASP A 112 -20.46 18.82 34.00
N ALA A 113 -19.35 18.08 33.96
CA ALA A 113 -18.01 18.67 33.80
C ALA A 113 -17.81 19.27 32.40
N LEU A 114 -18.36 18.62 31.37
CA LEU A 114 -18.29 19.08 29.98
C LEU A 114 -19.18 20.29 29.71
N ALA A 115 -20.35 20.35 30.35
CA ALA A 115 -21.31 21.46 30.23
C ALA A 115 -20.84 22.78 30.87
N ARG A 116 -19.73 22.78 31.64
CA ARG A 116 -19.17 24.00 32.26
C ARG A 116 -18.55 24.99 31.26
N PHE A 117 -18.34 24.57 30.02
CA PHE A 117 -17.78 25.41 28.97
C PHE A 117 -18.88 25.81 27.97
N PRO A 118 -19.22 27.11 27.88
CA PRO A 118 -20.29 27.56 26.99
C PRO A 118 -19.88 27.39 25.52
N GLY A 119 -20.86 27.12 24.64
CA GLY A 119 -20.61 26.90 23.21
C GLY A 119 -19.86 28.04 22.49
N SER A 120 -19.91 29.27 23.01
CA SER A 120 -19.15 30.42 22.49
C SER A 120 -17.65 30.31 22.75
N TYR A 121 -17.24 29.78 23.92
CA TYR A 121 -15.83 29.55 24.24
C TYR A 121 -15.17 28.62 23.23
N TRP A 122 -15.89 27.60 22.78
CA TRP A 122 -15.41 26.68 21.76
C TRP A 122 -15.28 27.36 20.39
N ARG A 123 -16.27 28.16 19.98
CA ARG A 123 -16.25 28.86 18.68
C ARG A 123 -15.12 29.89 18.58
N ASP A 124 -14.93 30.73 19.60
CA ASP A 124 -13.90 31.79 19.59
C ASP A 124 -12.47 31.23 19.57
N LEU A 125 -12.25 30.07 20.20
CA LEU A 125 -10.97 29.37 20.17
C LEU A 125 -10.61 28.90 18.75
N PHE A 126 -11.61 28.53 17.96
CA PHE A 126 -11.43 27.98 16.61
C PHE A 126 -11.37 29.06 15.53
N ASP A 127 -12.13 30.15 15.67
CA ASP A 127 -12.16 31.25 14.68
C ASP A 127 -10.87 32.09 14.67
N SER A 128 -10.11 32.12 15.76
CA SER A 128 -8.84 32.86 15.87
C SER A 128 -7.69 32.38 14.95
N ARG A 129 -7.92 31.36 14.11
CA ARG A 129 -6.86 30.61 13.40
C ARG A 129 -7.02 30.52 11.88
N VAL A 130 -8.00 31.21 11.28
CA VAL A 130 -8.25 31.11 9.83
C VAL A 130 -7.72 32.34 9.06
N GLY A 131 -6.89 32.12 8.03
CA GLY A 131 -6.66 33.09 6.92
C GLY A 131 -5.40 33.99 6.91
N ARG A 132 -4.18 33.51 7.20
CA ARG A 132 -2.94 34.30 6.94
C ARG A 132 -1.89 33.57 6.09
N THR A 133 -1.37 34.28 5.08
CA THR A 133 -0.33 33.83 4.12
C THR A 133 0.86 34.81 4.02
N THR A 134 1.53 35.15 5.13
CA THR A 134 2.80 35.91 5.10
C THR A 134 3.85 35.39 6.08
N TRP A 135 5.07 35.21 5.57
CA TRP A 135 6.36 35.20 6.30
C TRP A 135 6.98 36.62 6.19
N PRO A 136 7.71 37.23 7.17
CA PRO A 136 8.37 36.68 8.37
C PRO A 136 8.20 37.52 9.67
N PHE A 137 7.44 37.10 10.67
CA PHE A 137 7.64 37.53 12.09
C PHE A 137 6.95 36.47 12.96
N GLY A 138 7.45 36.01 14.11
CA GLY A 138 8.57 36.40 14.94
C GLY A 138 8.31 35.75 16.31
N SER A 139 9.27 35.02 16.87
CA SER A 139 9.30 34.56 18.27
C SER A 139 7.96 34.15 18.91
N GLY A 140 7.12 33.42 18.18
CA GLY A 140 5.83 32.91 18.64
C GLY A 140 5.94 31.41 18.80
N VAL A 141 5.67 30.93 20.02
CA VAL A 141 5.62 29.53 20.40
C VAL A 141 4.97 28.68 19.30
N TRP A 142 5.68 27.63 18.85
CA TRP A 142 5.10 26.58 18.03
C TRP A 142 3.84 26.07 18.74
N HIS A 143 2.66 26.32 18.17
CA HIS A 143 1.49 25.59 18.62
C HIS A 143 1.69 24.14 18.19
N ARG A 144 2.13 23.32 19.15
CA ARG A 144 1.91 21.87 19.16
C ARG A 144 0.53 21.61 18.55
N ALA A 145 0.46 20.75 17.54
CA ALA A 145 -0.80 20.06 17.27
C ALA A 145 -1.28 19.50 18.63
N PRO A 146 -2.53 19.73 19.03
CA PRO A 146 -3.06 19.13 20.26
C PRO A 146 -2.76 17.63 20.24
N ASN A 147 -2.51 17.03 21.41
CA ASN A 147 -2.50 15.58 21.55
C ASN A 147 -3.88 15.08 21.11
N HIS A 148 -4.00 14.71 19.86
CA HIS A 148 -5.21 14.10 19.34
C HIS A 148 -5.10 12.62 19.65
N ASN A 149 -5.85 12.16 20.65
CA ASN A 149 -6.05 10.74 20.89
C ASN A 149 -6.89 10.16 19.74
N PHE A 150 -6.26 9.96 18.58
CA PHE A 150 -6.79 9.11 17.53
C PHE A 150 -6.33 7.69 17.81
N SER A 151 -7.20 6.71 17.65
CA SER A 151 -6.88 5.30 17.88
C SER A 151 -7.45 4.41 16.79
N ALA A 152 -6.85 3.24 16.64
CA ALA A 152 -7.32 2.20 15.75
C ALA A 152 -7.06 0.80 16.32
N TRP A 153 -7.91 -0.16 15.95
CA TRP A 153 -7.86 -1.54 16.47
C TRP A 153 -8.30 -2.55 15.40
N TYR A 154 -7.99 -3.82 15.57
CA TYR A 154 -8.58 -4.89 14.76
C TYR A 154 -9.97 -5.25 15.29
N ALA A 155 -10.95 -5.49 14.42
CA ALA A 155 -12.28 -5.97 14.77
C ALA A 155 -12.80 -6.98 13.72
N PRO A 156 -13.71 -7.92 14.06
CA PRO A 156 -14.30 -8.86 13.12
C PRO A 156 -14.94 -8.24 11.88
N PHE A 157 -14.79 -8.93 10.75
CA PHE A 157 -15.35 -8.54 9.47
C PHE A 157 -15.72 -9.77 8.61
N PRO A 158 -16.98 -9.89 8.14
CA PRO A 158 -18.16 -9.14 8.61
C PRO A 158 -18.46 -9.49 10.09
N PRO A 159 -19.30 -8.70 10.80
CA PRO A 159 -19.73 -9.06 12.15
C PRO A 159 -20.37 -10.46 12.11
N ALA A 160 -19.89 -11.38 12.94
CA ALA A 160 -20.43 -12.73 12.96
C ALA A 160 -21.88 -12.68 13.47
N PRO A 161 -22.85 -13.35 12.80
CA PRO A 161 -24.26 -13.31 13.20
C PRO A 161 -24.52 -13.74 14.66
N ASN A 162 -23.61 -14.53 15.24
CA ASN A 162 -23.65 -15.07 16.61
C ASN A 162 -22.35 -14.81 17.39
N GLY A 163 -21.48 -13.89 16.93
CA GLY A 163 -20.19 -13.59 17.60
C GLY A 163 -20.24 -12.33 18.45
N ASP A 164 -19.18 -12.10 19.24
CA ASP A 164 -19.01 -10.89 20.05
C ASP A 164 -18.85 -9.65 19.15
N PRO A 165 -19.77 -8.66 19.17
CA PRO A 165 -19.69 -7.47 18.34
C PRO A 165 -18.65 -6.46 18.83
N ASP A 166 -18.20 -6.57 20.09
CA ASP A 166 -17.18 -5.72 20.72
C ASP A 166 -15.79 -6.36 20.69
N GLU A 167 -15.69 -7.53 20.07
CA GLU A 167 -14.43 -8.21 19.82
C GLU A 167 -13.49 -7.24 19.11
N ARG A 168 -12.44 -6.84 19.83
CA ARG A 168 -11.39 -5.99 19.31
C ARG A 168 -10.04 -6.43 19.84
N TYR A 169 -9.04 -6.24 19.01
CA TYR A 169 -7.66 -6.54 19.36
C TYR A 169 -6.79 -5.32 19.10
N SER A 170 -5.79 -5.12 19.94
CA SER A 170 -4.80 -4.09 19.70
C SER A 170 -4.11 -4.32 18.35
N LEU A 171 -3.75 -3.24 17.64
CA LEU A 171 -2.89 -3.37 16.47
C LEU A 171 -1.50 -3.90 16.84
N ASP A 172 -1.14 -3.81 18.13
CA ASP A 172 0.08 -4.37 18.70
C ASP A 172 -0.02 -5.89 18.99
N GLU A 173 -1.14 -6.54 18.66
CA GLU A 173 -1.30 -8.00 18.74
C GLU A 173 -1.10 -8.68 17.37
N ILE A 174 -0.50 -9.87 17.37
CA ILE A 174 -0.38 -10.71 16.17
C ILE A 174 -1.64 -11.58 16.07
N VAL A 175 -2.67 -11.04 15.45
CA VAL A 175 -3.96 -11.72 15.25
C VAL A 175 -4.37 -11.67 13.77
N TYR A 176 -4.88 -12.79 13.24
CA TYR A 176 -5.27 -12.91 11.83
C TYR A 176 -6.74 -13.29 11.64
N ARG A 177 -7.38 -13.80 12.70
CA ARG A 177 -8.77 -14.26 12.71
C ARG A 177 -9.42 -13.88 14.02
N SER A 178 -10.71 -13.66 13.95
CA SER A 178 -11.58 -13.47 15.10
C SER A 178 -11.71 -14.73 15.96
N SER A 179 -12.27 -14.59 17.16
CA SER A 179 -12.61 -15.70 18.05
C SER A 179 -13.53 -16.74 17.37
N SER A 180 -14.36 -16.30 16.42
CA SER A 180 -15.27 -17.13 15.61
C SER A 180 -14.65 -17.66 14.30
N GLY A 181 -13.39 -17.32 14.01
CA GLY A 181 -12.66 -17.75 12.81
C GLY A 181 -12.80 -16.85 11.56
N GLY A 182 -13.66 -15.83 11.62
CA GLY A 182 -13.83 -14.81 10.57
C GLY A 182 -12.62 -13.87 10.41
N LEU A 183 -12.59 -13.10 9.33
CA LEU A 183 -11.52 -12.12 9.08
C LEU A 183 -11.59 -10.95 10.06
N LEU A 184 -10.49 -10.22 10.23
CA LEU A 184 -10.43 -8.98 11.01
C LEU A 184 -10.18 -7.80 10.07
N ASP A 185 -10.85 -6.67 10.27
CA ASP A 185 -10.55 -5.37 9.64
C ASP A 185 -10.01 -4.37 10.66
N VAL A 186 -9.31 -3.33 10.20
CA VAL A 186 -8.86 -2.23 11.08
C VAL A 186 -9.99 -1.21 11.23
N ARG A 187 -10.41 -0.89 12.45
CA ARG A 187 -11.39 0.14 12.76
C ARG A 187 -10.69 1.35 13.36
N HIS A 188 -11.15 2.54 13.00
CA HIS A 188 -10.69 3.82 13.55
C HIS A 188 -11.75 4.38 14.49
N ASP A 189 -11.34 5.15 15.49
CA ASP A 189 -12.24 5.98 16.29
C ASP A 189 -12.83 7.11 15.43
N MET A 190 -13.95 6.82 14.76
CA MET A 190 -14.61 7.77 13.88
C MET A 190 -15.18 8.96 14.64
N ASP A 191 -15.53 8.81 15.92
CA ASP A 191 -16.03 9.92 16.74
C ASP A 191 -14.92 10.91 17.06
N ALA A 192 -13.71 10.42 17.36
CA ALA A 192 -12.54 11.28 17.54
C ALA A 192 -12.18 12.03 16.25
N LEU A 193 -12.26 11.36 15.09
CA LEU A 193 -11.97 11.97 13.79
C LEU A 193 -13.06 13.00 13.38
N ALA A 194 -14.34 12.71 13.66
CA ALA A 194 -15.47 13.57 13.30
C ALA A 194 -15.52 14.89 14.10
N ARG A 195 -14.73 15.03 15.17
CA ARG A 195 -14.53 16.32 15.88
C ARG A 195 -13.89 17.39 14.99
N PHE A 196 -13.26 16.99 13.89
CA PHE A 196 -12.64 17.89 12.93
C PHE A 196 -13.48 17.96 11.65
N PRO A 197 -13.83 19.17 11.18
CA PRO A 197 -14.60 19.32 9.95
C PRO A 197 -13.78 18.88 8.74
N GLY A 198 -14.45 18.48 7.65
CA GLY A 198 -13.78 18.07 6.41
C GLY A 198 -12.76 19.07 5.87
N SER A 199 -13.02 20.38 6.00
CA SER A 199 -12.06 21.43 5.59
C SER A 199 -10.71 21.32 6.30
N TYR A 200 -10.72 21.00 7.60
CA TYR A 200 -9.49 20.79 8.36
C TYR A 200 -8.68 19.64 7.78
N TRP A 201 -9.33 18.52 7.45
CA TRP A 201 -8.64 17.36 6.89
C TRP A 201 -8.05 17.64 5.52
N ARG A 202 -8.79 18.34 4.65
CA ARG A 202 -8.30 18.78 3.34
C ARG A 202 -7.04 19.64 3.49
N ASP A 203 -7.12 20.70 4.28
CA ASP A 203 -6.00 21.62 4.53
C ASP A 203 -4.78 20.88 5.10
N LEU A 204 -4.99 19.99 6.07
CA LEU A 204 -3.93 19.21 6.70
C LEU A 204 -3.23 18.31 5.67
N PHE A 205 -3.99 17.56 4.89
CA PHE A 205 -3.44 16.63 3.91
C PHE A 205 -2.77 17.36 2.74
N ASP A 206 -3.35 18.45 2.25
CA ASP A 206 -2.79 19.29 1.18
C ASP A 206 -1.47 19.93 1.63
N SER A 207 -1.38 20.35 2.90
CA SER A 207 -0.15 20.93 3.44
C SER A 207 1.05 19.96 3.46
N ARG A 208 0.79 18.65 3.46
CA ARG A 208 1.79 17.57 3.62
C ARG A 208 2.24 16.92 2.30
N VAL A 209 1.41 16.97 1.25
CA VAL A 209 1.75 16.34 -0.04
C VAL A 209 2.97 17.00 -0.68
N GLY A 210 3.88 16.19 -1.24
CA GLY A 210 5.09 16.66 -1.93
C GLY A 210 6.15 17.29 -1.01
N ARG A 211 6.03 17.15 0.31
CA ARG A 211 7.03 17.62 1.27
C ARG A 211 8.17 16.60 1.42
N THR A 212 9.35 17.07 1.83
CA THR A 212 10.49 16.21 2.18
C THR A 212 10.60 15.93 3.68
N THR A 213 9.71 16.50 4.48
CA THR A 213 9.65 16.30 5.93
C THR A 213 9.21 14.87 6.25
N TRP A 214 10.01 14.14 7.02
CA TRP A 214 9.69 12.78 7.46
C TRP A 214 8.53 12.77 8.48
N PRO A 215 7.58 11.81 8.42
CA PRO A 215 7.36 10.80 7.38
C PRO A 215 6.45 11.28 6.23
N PHE A 216 6.02 12.55 6.26
CA PHE A 216 4.94 13.10 5.44
C PHE A 216 5.22 13.26 3.94
N GLY A 217 6.43 12.96 3.48
CA GLY A 217 6.72 12.82 2.04
C GLY A 217 6.06 11.62 1.37
N SER A 218 5.63 10.62 2.15
CA SER A 218 4.84 9.49 1.66
C SER A 218 3.36 9.86 1.43
N GLY A 219 2.77 9.37 0.34
CA GLY A 219 1.34 9.49 0.07
C GLY A 219 0.49 8.72 1.09
N VAL A 220 1.06 7.68 1.73
CA VAL A 220 0.41 6.96 2.84
C VAL A 220 0.54 7.76 4.13
N TRP A 221 1.76 8.09 4.56
CA TRP A 221 2.00 8.69 5.88
C TRP A 221 1.62 10.17 5.97
N SER A 222 1.41 10.86 4.85
CA SER A 222 0.75 12.18 4.86
C SER A 222 -0.67 12.13 5.47
N LYS A 223 -1.29 10.93 5.51
CA LYS A 223 -2.60 10.63 6.11
C LYS A 223 -2.46 9.75 7.36
N LYS A 224 -1.35 9.85 8.09
CA LYS A 224 -1.01 9.00 9.26
C LYS A 224 -2.20 8.78 10.20
N GLU A 225 -2.93 9.85 10.52
CA GLU A 225 -4.09 9.86 11.42
C GLU A 225 -5.19 8.91 10.96
N PHE A 226 -5.32 8.70 9.65
CA PHE A 226 -6.29 7.79 9.05
C PHE A 226 -5.69 6.41 8.75
N VAL A 227 -4.41 6.16 9.03
CA VAL A 227 -3.72 4.90 8.69
C VAL A 227 -3.34 4.14 9.96
N LEU A 228 -2.38 4.66 10.72
CA LEU A 228 -1.96 4.15 12.02
C LEU A 228 -1.73 5.35 12.95
N PRO A 229 -2.76 5.85 13.63
CA PRO A 229 -2.65 7.07 14.42
C PRO A 229 -1.62 6.95 15.56
N GLU A 230 -1.57 5.79 16.20
CA GLU A 230 -0.79 5.51 17.42
C GLU A 230 0.68 5.13 17.15
N ILE A 231 1.08 4.95 15.89
CA ILE A 231 2.46 4.58 15.58
C ILE A 231 3.41 5.77 15.83
N ASP A 232 4.53 5.51 16.50
CA ASP A 232 5.58 6.51 16.64
C ASP A 232 6.30 6.71 15.28
N PRO A 233 6.58 7.96 14.85
CA PRO A 233 7.34 8.22 13.63
C PRO A 233 8.70 7.51 13.54
N ASP A 234 9.33 7.17 14.66
CA ASP A 234 10.60 6.42 14.71
C ASP A 234 10.46 4.94 14.38
N HIS A 235 9.22 4.44 14.27
CA HIS A 235 8.91 3.05 13.90
C HIS A 235 8.43 2.93 12.46
N ILE A 236 8.15 4.04 11.80
CA ILE A 236 7.74 4.07 10.41
C ILE A 236 8.89 3.60 9.52
N VAL A 237 8.57 2.71 8.59
CA VAL A 237 9.41 2.21 7.51
C VAL A 237 8.73 2.63 6.20
N SER A 238 9.29 3.64 5.55
CA SER A 238 8.75 4.20 4.30
C SER A 238 9.87 4.45 3.31
N LEU A 239 9.54 4.31 2.04
CA LEU A 239 10.38 4.64 0.88
C LEU A 239 9.74 5.77 0.05
N PHE A 240 8.87 6.56 0.71
CA PHE A 240 8.07 7.64 0.12
C PHE A 240 7.15 7.17 -1.03
N GLU A 241 6.61 5.97 -0.86
CA GLU A 241 5.53 5.43 -1.67
C GLU A 241 4.25 6.28 -1.62
N GLY A 242 3.37 6.09 -2.60
CA GLY A 242 2.19 6.93 -2.80
C GLY A 242 2.50 8.17 -3.62
N ASN A 243 1.59 9.15 -3.62
CA ASN A 243 1.63 10.33 -4.49
C ASN A 243 1.78 9.95 -5.98
N SER A 244 1.18 8.83 -6.36
CA SER A 244 1.38 8.23 -7.67
C SER A 244 0.62 9.00 -8.76
N ASN A 245 1.14 8.96 -9.98
CA ASN A 245 0.60 9.71 -11.10
C ASN A 245 -0.88 9.34 -11.38
N LEU A 246 -1.72 10.37 -11.54
CA LEU A 246 -3.08 10.27 -12.04
C LEU A 246 -3.08 10.80 -13.48
N PHE A 247 -2.99 9.87 -14.43
CA PHE A 247 -2.77 10.16 -15.85
C PHE A 247 -4.08 10.41 -16.57
N TRP A 248 -4.22 11.54 -17.24
CA TRP A 248 -5.35 11.79 -18.15
C TRP A 248 -5.13 11.02 -19.45
N ALA A 249 -5.90 9.96 -19.67
CA ALA A 249 -5.81 9.10 -20.85
C ALA A 249 -6.64 9.66 -22.02
N GLU A 250 -6.42 10.95 -22.32
CA GLU A 250 -7.17 11.74 -23.31
C GLU A 250 -7.34 10.97 -24.63
N ARG A 251 -6.22 10.55 -25.22
CA ARG A 251 -6.20 9.95 -26.55
C ARG A 251 -6.92 8.61 -26.59
N LEU A 252 -6.80 7.80 -25.54
CA LEU A 252 -7.51 6.52 -25.44
C LEU A 252 -9.02 6.75 -25.32
N GLY A 253 -9.44 7.67 -24.44
CA GLY A 253 -10.83 8.03 -24.26
C GLY A 253 -11.47 8.56 -25.56
N ARG A 254 -10.82 9.56 -26.16
CA ARG A 254 -11.29 10.22 -27.38
C ARG A 254 -11.34 9.28 -28.58
N ASP A 255 -10.23 8.61 -28.88
CA ASP A 255 -10.07 7.87 -30.15
C ASP A 255 -10.72 6.47 -30.10
N HIS A 256 -10.90 5.88 -28.90
CA HIS A 256 -11.28 4.47 -28.75
C HIS A 256 -12.47 4.19 -27.81
N LEU A 257 -13.02 5.19 -27.11
CA LEU A 257 -14.15 5.02 -26.19
C LEU A 257 -15.34 5.93 -26.51
N ALA A 258 -15.63 6.06 -27.81
CA ALA A 258 -16.72 6.86 -28.34
C ALA A 258 -16.69 8.31 -27.82
N GLY A 259 -15.52 8.94 -27.88
CA GLY A 259 -15.35 10.35 -27.51
C GLY A 259 -15.33 10.61 -26.00
N MET A 260 -14.98 9.61 -25.18
CA MET A 260 -14.88 9.80 -23.74
C MET A 260 -13.79 10.82 -23.40
N ASN A 261 -14.15 11.89 -22.69
CA ASN A 261 -13.28 13.05 -22.49
C ASN A 261 -12.62 13.09 -21.10
N ASP A 262 -13.16 12.38 -20.11
CA ASP A 262 -12.72 12.43 -18.71
C ASP A 262 -12.27 11.05 -18.18
N LEU A 263 -11.42 10.37 -18.96
CA LEU A 263 -10.81 9.08 -18.60
C LEU A 263 -9.43 9.28 -17.97
N TRP A 264 -9.23 8.68 -16.80
CA TRP A 264 -7.98 8.74 -16.05
C TRP A 264 -7.46 7.37 -15.68
N VAL A 265 -6.16 7.27 -15.45
CA VAL A 265 -5.48 6.06 -14.97
C VAL A 265 -4.67 6.40 -13.73
N LYS A 266 -5.01 5.80 -12.59
CA LYS A 266 -4.23 5.90 -11.37
C LYS A 266 -3.08 4.90 -11.43
N HIS A 267 -1.87 5.40 -11.70
CA HIS A 267 -0.66 4.60 -11.88
C HIS A 267 -0.01 4.19 -10.55
N CYS A 268 -0.72 3.42 -9.73
CA CYS A 268 -0.16 2.87 -8.49
C CYS A 268 1.08 1.99 -8.72
N GLY A 269 1.21 1.39 -9.89
CA GLY A 269 2.37 0.61 -10.30
C GLY A 269 3.62 1.44 -10.65
N ILE A 270 3.53 2.77 -10.80
CA ILE A 270 4.72 3.62 -10.95
C ILE A 270 5.20 3.98 -9.55
N SER A 271 5.88 3.02 -8.93
CA SER A 271 6.42 3.08 -7.58
C SER A 271 7.78 2.39 -7.55
N HIS A 272 8.51 2.45 -6.43
CA HIS A 272 9.88 1.94 -6.36
C HIS A 272 9.98 0.42 -6.61
N THR A 273 9.03 -0.41 -6.15
CA THR A 273 9.00 -1.84 -6.54
C THR A 273 8.21 -2.08 -7.83
N GLY A 274 7.56 -1.05 -8.36
CA GLY A 274 6.68 -1.16 -9.52
C GLY A 274 5.34 -1.82 -9.20
N SER A 275 4.77 -1.63 -8.00
CA SER A 275 3.49 -2.22 -7.59
C SER A 275 2.74 -1.42 -6.52
N PHE A 276 1.41 -1.45 -6.62
CA PHE A 276 0.45 -0.97 -5.61
C PHE A 276 0.68 -1.58 -4.22
N LYS A 277 1.34 -2.74 -4.13
CA LYS A 277 1.58 -3.42 -2.85
C LYS A 277 2.48 -2.62 -1.90
N ASP A 278 3.27 -1.68 -2.41
CA ASP A 278 4.09 -0.75 -1.62
C ASP A 278 3.25 0.00 -0.58
N LEU A 279 2.07 0.48 -0.98
CA LEU A 279 1.16 1.21 -0.09
C LEU A 279 0.74 0.39 1.12
N GLY A 280 0.53 -0.92 0.96
CA GLY A 280 0.17 -1.78 2.09
C GLY A 280 1.39 -2.27 2.88
N MET A 281 2.54 -2.45 2.21
CA MET A 281 3.74 -2.99 2.86
C MET A 281 4.44 -1.97 3.76
N THR A 282 4.41 -0.69 3.42
CA THR A 282 4.88 0.37 4.32
C THR A 282 4.18 0.30 5.67
N VAL A 283 2.85 0.11 5.70
CA VAL A 283 2.05 0.03 6.92
C VAL A 283 2.34 -1.27 7.67
N LEU A 284 2.27 -2.41 6.99
CA LEU A 284 2.52 -3.72 7.60
C LEU A 284 3.91 -3.80 8.22
N VAL A 285 4.95 -3.41 7.47
CA VAL A 285 6.33 -3.51 7.94
C VAL A 285 6.64 -2.47 9.01
N SER A 286 6.03 -1.28 8.97
CA SER A 286 6.12 -0.31 10.08
C SER A 286 5.53 -0.87 11.37
N GLN A 287 4.36 -1.51 11.29
CA GLN A 287 3.74 -2.13 12.46
C GLN A 287 4.61 -3.28 12.98
N VAL A 288 5.14 -4.14 12.09
CA VAL A 288 6.11 -5.17 12.51
C VAL A 288 7.35 -4.56 13.16
N ASN A 289 7.89 -3.46 12.63
CA ASN A 289 9.05 -2.78 13.20
C ASN A 289 8.75 -2.22 14.60
N ARG A 290 7.55 -1.68 14.82
CA ARG A 290 7.05 -1.30 16.16
C ARG A 290 6.97 -2.51 17.08
N LEU A 291 6.30 -3.57 16.65
CA LEU A 291 6.12 -4.81 17.41
C LEU A 291 7.46 -5.44 17.85
N ARG A 292 8.47 -5.42 16.98
CA ARG A 292 9.83 -5.90 17.29
C ARG A 292 10.50 -5.15 18.44
N ARG A 293 10.09 -3.91 18.70
CA ARG A 293 10.62 -3.05 19.78
C ARG A 293 9.75 -3.08 21.03
N ALA A 294 8.51 -3.57 20.92
CA ALA A 294 7.60 -3.71 22.04
C ALA A 294 7.97 -4.94 22.91
N PRO A 295 7.66 -4.92 24.21
CA PRO A 295 7.90 -6.05 25.11
C PRO A 295 6.84 -7.15 24.88
N LEU A 296 6.88 -7.80 23.72
CA LEU A 296 5.98 -8.90 23.38
C LEU A 296 6.37 -10.19 24.10
N SER A 297 5.37 -11.01 24.43
CA SER A 297 5.57 -12.36 25.00
C SER A 297 6.32 -13.30 24.05
N ARG A 298 6.17 -13.09 22.73
CA ARG A 298 6.93 -13.77 21.69
C ARG A 298 7.60 -12.71 20.80
N PRO A 299 8.95 -12.70 20.67
CA PRO A 299 9.63 -11.74 19.81
C PRO A 299 9.25 -11.96 18.33
N ILE A 300 9.59 -11.03 17.44
CA ILE A 300 9.48 -11.21 15.99
C ILE A 300 10.89 -11.20 15.38
N ALA A 301 11.32 -12.35 14.87
CA ALA A 301 12.64 -12.52 14.27
C ALA A 301 12.68 -12.14 12.78
N GLY A 302 11.55 -12.24 12.08
CA GLY A 302 11.46 -11.93 10.65
C GLY A 302 10.03 -11.96 10.14
N VAL A 303 9.89 -11.71 8.84
CA VAL A 303 8.60 -11.70 8.14
C VAL A 303 8.63 -12.71 7.00
N GLY A 304 7.61 -13.56 6.94
CA GLY A 304 7.43 -14.59 5.93
C GLY A 304 6.28 -14.27 4.98
N CYS A 305 6.39 -14.68 3.72
CA CYS A 305 5.25 -14.69 2.79
C CYS A 305 5.27 -15.89 1.85
N ALA A 306 4.07 -16.26 1.36
CA ALA A 306 3.86 -17.34 0.39
C ALA A 306 3.38 -16.74 -0.95
N SER A 307 4.24 -15.98 -1.62
CA SER A 307 3.89 -15.29 -2.87
C SER A 307 5.09 -15.21 -3.80
N THR A 308 4.89 -15.51 -5.08
CA THR A 308 5.94 -15.40 -6.11
C THR A 308 6.04 -13.99 -6.71
N GLY A 309 4.95 -13.21 -6.65
CA GLY A 309 4.84 -11.92 -7.36
C GLY A 309 4.96 -10.68 -6.47
N ASP A 310 4.27 -9.61 -6.86
CA ASP A 310 4.37 -8.26 -6.28
C ASP A 310 4.36 -8.17 -4.74
N THR A 311 3.63 -9.06 -4.06
CA THR A 311 3.58 -9.06 -2.59
C THR A 311 4.94 -9.37 -1.98
N SER A 312 5.67 -10.37 -2.48
CA SER A 312 6.99 -10.72 -1.94
C SER A 312 8.06 -9.70 -2.33
N ALA A 313 7.94 -9.11 -3.52
CA ALA A 313 8.82 -8.02 -3.97
C ALA A 313 8.71 -6.79 -3.05
N ALA A 314 7.50 -6.28 -2.84
CA ALA A 314 7.26 -5.17 -1.93
C ALA A 314 7.69 -5.53 -0.51
N LEU A 315 7.23 -6.66 0.04
CA LEU A 315 7.59 -7.07 1.40
C LEU A 315 9.11 -7.10 1.61
N SER A 316 9.85 -7.72 0.70
CA SER A 316 11.30 -7.88 0.82
C SER A 316 12.02 -6.53 0.75
N ALA A 317 11.55 -5.60 -0.09
CA ALA A 317 12.13 -4.25 -0.17
C ALA A 317 11.95 -3.46 1.13
N TYR A 318 10.76 -3.47 1.74
CA TYR A 318 10.52 -2.77 3.00
C TYR A 318 11.22 -3.45 4.18
N CYS A 319 11.25 -4.79 4.20
CA CYS A 319 12.02 -5.55 5.18
C CYS A 319 13.52 -5.22 5.11
N ALA A 320 14.08 -5.15 3.89
CA ALA A 320 15.48 -4.75 3.67
C ALA A 320 15.75 -3.33 4.19
N ALA A 321 14.86 -2.37 3.88
CA ALA A 321 14.97 -0.99 4.36
C ALA A 321 14.95 -0.88 5.90
N ALA A 322 14.24 -1.79 6.58
CA ALA A 322 14.14 -1.83 8.04
C ALA A 322 15.18 -2.74 8.72
N GLY A 323 16.00 -3.47 7.96
CA GLY A 323 16.88 -4.51 8.52
C GLY A 323 16.10 -5.65 9.19
N ILE A 324 14.92 -5.99 8.66
CA ILE A 324 14.10 -7.12 9.11
C ILE A 324 14.36 -8.30 8.16
N PRO A 325 14.68 -9.51 8.65
CA PRO A 325 14.79 -10.69 7.80
C PRO A 325 13.48 -10.99 7.05
N SER A 326 13.56 -11.13 5.73
CA SER A 326 12.44 -11.50 4.84
C SER A 326 12.61 -12.94 4.35
N ILE A 327 11.53 -13.73 4.40
CA ILE A 327 11.51 -15.13 3.98
C ILE A 327 10.38 -15.34 2.98
N VAL A 328 10.67 -15.97 1.85
CA VAL A 328 9.71 -16.27 0.78
C VAL A 328 9.60 -17.78 0.63
N PHE A 329 8.42 -18.34 0.86
CA PHE A 329 8.15 -19.78 0.80
C PHE A 329 7.39 -20.11 -0.49
N LEU A 330 7.96 -20.97 -1.34
CA LEU A 330 7.38 -21.29 -2.64
C LEU A 330 7.55 -22.76 -3.03
N PRO A 331 6.55 -23.38 -3.69
CA PRO A 331 6.72 -24.63 -4.40
C PRO A 331 7.84 -24.54 -5.45
N ALA A 332 8.69 -25.56 -5.54
CA ALA A 332 9.83 -25.60 -6.47
C ALA A 332 9.41 -25.42 -7.94
N ASN A 333 8.24 -25.97 -8.31
CA ASN A 333 7.68 -25.87 -9.66
C ASN A 333 6.99 -24.51 -9.96
N ARG A 334 6.98 -23.57 -9.01
CA ARG A 334 6.40 -22.22 -9.14
C ARG A 334 7.45 -21.12 -9.11
N ILE A 335 8.72 -21.46 -9.29
CA ILE A 335 9.83 -20.50 -9.28
C ILE A 335 10.04 -19.93 -10.68
N SER A 336 9.77 -18.63 -10.82
CA SER A 336 10.26 -17.82 -11.94
C SER A 336 11.29 -16.84 -11.40
N LEU A 337 12.51 -16.89 -11.94
CA LEU A 337 13.58 -15.94 -11.57
C LEU A 337 13.16 -14.50 -11.87
N GLU A 338 12.40 -14.26 -12.94
CA GLU A 338 11.92 -12.93 -13.30
C GLU A 338 10.95 -12.36 -12.26
N GLN A 339 10.09 -13.21 -11.68
CA GLN A 339 9.16 -12.79 -10.62
C GLN A 339 9.90 -12.60 -9.28
N LEU A 340 10.94 -13.39 -9.03
CA LEU A 340 11.70 -13.42 -7.78
C LEU A 340 12.92 -12.50 -7.75
N ILE A 341 13.26 -11.83 -8.85
CA ILE A 341 14.46 -11.02 -8.94
C ILE A 341 14.49 -9.92 -7.88
N GLN A 342 13.33 -9.29 -7.58
CA GLN A 342 13.25 -8.25 -6.56
C GLN A 342 13.42 -8.80 -5.13
N PRO A 343 12.72 -9.87 -4.70
CA PRO A 343 13.02 -10.51 -3.42
C PRO A 343 14.50 -10.89 -3.25
N ILE A 344 15.09 -11.53 -4.26
CA ILE A 344 16.49 -11.97 -4.25
C ILE A 344 17.44 -10.76 -4.14
N ALA A 345 17.25 -9.74 -4.98
CA ALA A 345 18.08 -8.54 -4.97
C ALA A 345 17.98 -7.74 -3.66
N ASN A 346 16.82 -7.79 -2.99
CA ASN A 346 16.61 -7.18 -1.66
C ASN A 346 17.08 -8.09 -0.51
N GLY A 347 17.73 -9.23 -0.79
CA GLY A 347 18.33 -10.09 0.23
C GLY A 347 17.34 -10.98 0.99
N ALA A 348 16.16 -11.27 0.42
CA ALA A 348 15.23 -12.21 1.02
C ALA A 348 15.74 -13.66 0.92
N THR A 349 15.48 -14.46 1.96
CA THR A 349 15.70 -15.90 1.92
C THR A 349 14.55 -16.56 1.15
N VAL A 350 14.81 -16.96 -0.10
CA VAL A 350 13.81 -17.64 -0.94
C VAL A 350 13.97 -19.16 -0.79
N LEU A 351 12.94 -19.81 -0.24
CA LEU A 351 12.88 -21.26 -0.04
C LEU A 351 12.06 -21.91 -1.16
N SER A 352 12.76 -22.71 -1.97
CA SER A 352 12.20 -23.63 -2.97
C SER A 352 11.84 -24.94 -2.30
N LEU A 353 10.57 -25.14 -1.99
CA LEU A 353 10.06 -26.32 -1.29
C LEU A 353 9.64 -27.38 -2.31
N ASP A 354 10.15 -28.61 -2.16
CA ASP A 354 9.78 -29.76 -2.99
C ASP A 354 8.39 -30.30 -2.59
N THR A 355 7.36 -29.52 -2.91
CA THR A 355 5.97 -29.79 -2.58
C THR A 355 5.04 -28.91 -3.43
N ASP A 356 3.73 -29.07 -3.29
CA ASP A 356 2.71 -28.22 -3.94
C ASP A 356 2.32 -27.03 -3.04
N PHE A 357 1.31 -26.25 -3.44
CA PHE A 357 0.87 -25.09 -2.66
C PHE A 357 0.33 -25.48 -1.28
N ASP A 358 -0.40 -26.59 -1.18
CA ASP A 358 -1.00 -27.05 0.08
C ASP A 358 0.06 -27.54 1.06
N GLY A 359 1.04 -28.30 0.56
CA GLY A 359 2.20 -28.71 1.35
C GLY A 359 3.05 -27.51 1.79
N CYS A 360 3.21 -26.49 0.94
CA CYS A 360 3.86 -25.23 1.30
C CYS A 360 3.11 -24.53 2.44
N MET A 361 1.79 -24.37 2.34
CA MET A 361 0.97 -23.74 3.38
C MET A 361 0.98 -24.53 4.70
N ARG A 362 0.99 -25.87 4.64
CA ARG A 362 1.14 -26.72 5.83
C ARG A 362 2.50 -26.48 6.51
N LEU A 363 3.60 -26.51 5.75
CA LEU A 363 4.93 -26.26 6.28
C LEU A 363 5.08 -24.84 6.86
N ILE A 364 4.48 -23.83 6.24
CA ILE A 364 4.47 -22.47 6.77
C ILE A 364 3.80 -22.41 8.14
N ARG A 365 2.67 -23.11 8.34
CA ARG A 365 2.00 -23.20 9.64
C ARG A 365 2.88 -23.85 10.70
N GLU A 366 3.54 -24.96 10.36
CA GLU A 366 4.48 -25.66 11.26
C GLU A 366 5.68 -24.75 11.61
N VAL A 367 6.31 -24.13 10.61
CA VAL A 367 7.45 -23.22 10.78
C VAL A 367 7.09 -22.01 11.63
N THR A 368 5.91 -21.42 11.44
CA THR A 368 5.48 -20.23 12.20
C THR A 368 4.92 -20.57 13.59
N ALA A 369 4.52 -21.82 13.83
CA ALA A 369 4.23 -22.32 15.17
C ALA A 369 5.52 -22.34 16.01
N GLU A 370 6.65 -22.79 15.44
CA GLU A 370 7.94 -22.93 16.13
C GLU A 370 8.78 -21.64 16.12
N LEU A 371 8.91 -20.98 14.97
CA LEU A 371 9.73 -19.78 14.82
C LEU A 371 8.91 -18.49 14.90
N PRO A 372 9.45 -17.44 15.55
CA PRO A 372 8.81 -16.12 15.64
C PRO A 372 8.80 -15.35 14.31
N ILE A 373 8.10 -15.88 13.31
CA ILE A 373 7.98 -15.31 11.97
C ILE A 373 6.58 -14.74 11.81
N TYR A 374 6.49 -13.45 11.52
CA TYR A 374 5.23 -12.79 11.19
C TYR A 374 4.83 -13.14 9.75
N LEU A 375 3.56 -13.48 9.49
CA LEU A 375 3.11 -13.82 8.14
C LEU A 375 2.46 -12.63 7.45
N ALA A 376 3.12 -12.14 6.40
CA ALA A 376 2.61 -11.10 5.53
C ALA A 376 1.83 -11.72 4.36
N ASN A 377 0.56 -12.05 4.59
CA ASN A 377 -0.35 -12.54 3.55
C ASN A 377 -1.59 -11.63 3.43
N SER A 378 -2.58 -12.02 2.61
CA SER A 378 -3.80 -11.23 2.39
C SER A 378 -4.83 -11.31 3.52
N LEU A 379 -4.60 -12.13 4.56
CA LEU A 379 -5.42 -12.12 5.78
C LEU A 379 -5.14 -10.87 6.61
N ASN A 380 -3.95 -10.29 6.46
CA ASN A 380 -3.52 -9.13 7.22
C ASN A 380 -4.26 -7.86 6.78
N SER A 381 -5.11 -7.33 7.65
CA SER A 381 -5.91 -6.14 7.40
C SER A 381 -5.13 -4.83 7.39
N LEU A 382 -3.95 -4.77 8.03
CA LEU A 382 -3.12 -3.55 8.01
C LEU A 382 -2.73 -3.14 6.58
N ARG A 383 -2.61 -4.10 5.67
CA ARG A 383 -2.29 -3.81 4.26
C ARG A 383 -3.37 -2.94 3.61
N LEU A 384 -4.62 -3.09 4.02
CA LEU A 384 -5.75 -2.34 3.49
C LEU A 384 -5.69 -0.87 3.94
N GLU A 385 -5.14 -0.58 5.13
CA GLU A 385 -5.03 0.79 5.66
C GLU A 385 -4.06 1.65 4.88
N GLY A 386 -3.01 1.05 4.34
CA GLY A 386 -2.14 1.74 3.41
C GLY A 386 -2.73 1.80 2.01
N GLN A 387 -3.34 0.72 1.54
CA GLN A 387 -3.95 0.67 0.20
C GLN A 387 -5.12 1.64 0.02
N LYS A 388 -5.91 1.92 1.06
CA LYS A 388 -7.04 2.85 0.98
C LYS A 388 -6.61 4.29 0.69
N THR A 389 -5.36 4.65 1.00
CA THR A 389 -4.86 6.01 0.73
C THR A 389 -4.80 6.31 -0.75
N ALA A 390 -4.75 5.30 -1.63
CA ALA A 390 -4.86 5.52 -3.08
C ALA A 390 -6.21 6.12 -3.49
N ALA A 391 -7.31 5.78 -2.81
CA ALA A 391 -8.62 6.40 -3.03
C ALA A 391 -8.64 7.85 -2.53
N ILE A 392 -8.05 8.10 -1.35
CA ILE A 392 -7.92 9.44 -0.78
C ILE A 392 -7.06 10.32 -1.70
N GLU A 393 -5.96 9.79 -2.24
CA GLU A 393 -5.13 10.47 -3.23
C GLU A 393 -5.90 10.81 -4.51
N ILE A 394 -6.76 9.92 -5.03
CA ILE A 394 -7.59 10.23 -6.20
C ILE A 394 -8.48 11.45 -5.92
N LEU A 395 -9.15 11.48 -4.76
CA LEU A 395 -9.97 12.63 -4.38
C LEU A 395 -9.12 13.90 -4.30
N GLN A 396 -8.00 13.84 -3.58
CA GLN A 396 -7.11 14.97 -3.40
C GLN A 396 -6.53 15.51 -4.71
N GLN A 397 -6.19 14.63 -5.66
CA GLN A 397 -5.67 14.99 -6.98
C GLN A 397 -6.73 15.57 -7.92
N PHE A 398 -8.01 15.40 -7.59
CA PHE A 398 -9.13 16.05 -8.25
C PHE A 398 -9.70 17.20 -7.41
N ASP A 399 -8.87 17.84 -6.58
CA ASP A 399 -9.30 18.96 -5.74
C ASP A 399 -10.53 18.63 -4.88
N TRP A 400 -10.58 17.38 -4.39
CA TRP A 400 -11.67 16.79 -3.60
C TRP A 400 -12.99 16.58 -4.36
N GLU A 401 -12.96 16.58 -5.69
CA GLU A 401 -14.07 16.13 -6.52
C GLU A 401 -14.09 14.59 -6.65
N VAL A 402 -15.26 14.00 -6.42
CA VAL A 402 -15.44 12.54 -6.49
C VAL A 402 -15.62 12.13 -7.95
N PRO A 403 -14.88 11.13 -8.49
CA PRO A 403 -15.17 10.58 -9.81
C PRO A 403 -16.54 9.87 -9.83
N ASP A 404 -17.09 9.64 -11.01
CA ASP A 404 -18.33 8.87 -11.15
C ASP A 404 -18.07 7.38 -11.04
N TRP A 405 -16.96 6.92 -11.63
CA TRP A 405 -16.57 5.52 -11.66
C TRP A 405 -15.10 5.29 -11.29
N VAL A 406 -14.84 4.22 -10.54
CA VAL A 406 -13.49 3.70 -10.33
C VAL A 406 -13.45 2.22 -10.65
N ILE A 407 -12.56 1.83 -11.56
CA ILE A 407 -12.42 0.47 -12.08
C ILE A 407 -11.16 -0.16 -11.52
N VAL A 408 -11.30 -1.23 -10.75
CA VAL A 408 -10.22 -1.89 -10.01
C VAL A 408 -10.06 -3.34 -10.48
N PRO A 409 -8.86 -3.74 -10.95
CA PRO A 409 -8.57 -5.15 -11.21
C PRO A 409 -8.68 -6.00 -9.93
N GLY A 410 -9.49 -7.06 -9.98
CA GLY A 410 -9.86 -7.90 -8.84
C GLY A 410 -9.23 -9.30 -8.88
N GLY A 411 -8.21 -9.52 -8.06
CA GLY A 411 -7.65 -10.85 -7.78
C GLY A 411 -8.15 -11.39 -6.45
N ASN A 412 -7.36 -11.21 -5.39
CA ASN A 412 -7.74 -11.56 -4.02
C ASN A 412 -8.76 -10.59 -3.38
N LEU A 413 -9.29 -9.64 -4.18
CA LEU A 413 -10.38 -8.72 -3.84
C LEU A 413 -10.19 -7.77 -2.64
N GLY A 414 -9.03 -7.78 -1.96
CA GLY A 414 -8.73 -6.78 -0.94
C GLY A 414 -8.67 -5.35 -1.50
N ASN A 415 -8.18 -5.20 -2.74
CA ASN A 415 -7.98 -3.89 -3.36
C ASN A 415 -9.29 -3.10 -3.49
N ILE A 416 -10.35 -3.70 -4.06
CA ILE A 416 -11.64 -3.02 -4.29
C ILE A 416 -12.24 -2.52 -2.97
N TYR A 417 -12.11 -3.32 -1.90
CA TYR A 417 -12.54 -2.92 -0.57
C TYR A 417 -11.68 -1.80 0.02
N ALA A 418 -10.36 -1.83 -0.16
CA ALA A 418 -9.50 -0.73 0.28
C ALA A 418 -9.89 0.60 -0.39
N PHE A 419 -10.19 0.60 -1.69
CA PHE A 419 -10.69 1.79 -2.38
C PHE A 419 -12.03 2.27 -1.79
N TYR A 420 -13.01 1.38 -1.64
CA TYR A 420 -14.29 1.69 -0.98
C TYR A 420 -14.06 2.30 0.40
N LYS A 421 -13.23 1.67 1.24
CA LYS A 421 -12.93 2.11 2.60
C LYS A 421 -12.35 3.52 2.64
N GLY A 422 -11.47 3.86 1.70
CA GLY A 422 -10.89 5.20 1.59
C GLY A 422 -11.94 6.26 1.20
N PHE A 423 -12.73 5.99 0.15
CA PHE A 423 -13.81 6.89 -0.27
C PHE A 423 -14.86 7.10 0.81
N GLU A 424 -15.31 6.01 1.45
CA GLU A 424 -16.33 6.04 2.49
C GLU A 424 -15.86 6.78 3.74
N MET A 425 -14.59 6.59 4.14
CA MET A 425 -14.01 7.36 5.25
C MET A 425 -13.99 8.86 4.95
N CYS A 426 -13.62 9.26 3.74
CA CYS A 426 -13.68 10.67 3.31
C CYS A 426 -15.11 11.21 3.30
N ARG A 427 -16.10 10.39 2.91
CA ARG A 427 -17.53 10.78 2.93
C ARG A 427 -18.04 10.98 4.35
N VAL A 428 -17.80 10.01 5.23
CA VAL A 428 -18.26 10.05 6.64
C VAL A 428 -17.66 11.24 7.39
N LEU A 429 -16.40 11.60 7.11
CA LEU A 429 -15.72 12.73 7.74
C LEU A 429 -15.99 14.08 7.04
N GLY A 430 -16.87 14.12 6.04
CA GLY A 430 -17.29 15.35 5.37
C GLY A 430 -16.22 15.99 4.47
N LEU A 431 -15.21 15.24 4.04
CA LEU A 431 -14.25 15.72 3.03
C LEU A 431 -14.92 15.80 1.66
N VAL A 432 -15.85 14.89 1.39
CA VAL A 432 -16.68 14.80 0.18
C VAL A 432 -18.10 14.34 0.55
N ASP A 433 -19.08 14.57 -0.32
CA ASP A 433 -20.49 14.30 0.01
C ASP A 433 -21.01 12.96 -0.54
N ARG A 434 -20.22 12.27 -1.38
CA ARG A 434 -20.57 11.00 -2.02
C ARG A 434 -19.37 10.07 -2.19
N VAL A 435 -19.62 8.82 -2.56
CA VAL A 435 -18.62 7.85 -3.03
C VAL A 435 -18.80 7.60 -4.54
N PRO A 436 -17.75 7.19 -5.27
CA PRO A 436 -17.89 6.75 -6.67
C PRO A 436 -18.57 5.37 -6.73
N ARG A 437 -19.17 5.06 -7.88
CA ARG A 437 -19.55 3.67 -8.18
C ARG A 437 -18.30 2.87 -8.52
N LEU A 438 -18.22 1.64 -8.04
CA LEU A 438 -17.04 0.80 -8.22
C LEU A 438 -17.27 -0.31 -9.25
N VAL A 439 -16.27 -0.58 -10.08
CA VAL A 439 -16.24 -1.76 -10.97
C VAL A 439 -15.09 -2.67 -10.54
N CYS A 440 -15.41 -3.92 -10.24
CA CYS A 440 -14.41 -4.97 -10.03
C CYS A 440 -14.21 -5.74 -11.35
N ALA A 441 -13.02 -5.66 -11.94
CA ALA A 441 -12.71 -6.32 -13.20
C ALA A 441 -11.90 -7.61 -12.98
N GLN A 442 -12.40 -8.77 -13.41
CA GLN A 442 -11.71 -10.07 -13.29
C GLN A 442 -11.30 -10.64 -14.65
N ALA A 443 -10.24 -11.46 -14.69
CA ALA A 443 -9.94 -12.27 -15.87
C ALA A 443 -10.94 -13.44 -15.94
N ALA A 444 -11.46 -13.79 -17.13
CA ALA A 444 -12.45 -14.86 -17.30
C ALA A 444 -11.98 -16.22 -16.74
N ASN A 445 -10.67 -16.47 -16.82
CA ASN A 445 -10.00 -17.67 -16.29
C ASN A 445 -9.91 -17.69 -14.74
N ALA A 446 -10.21 -16.57 -14.08
CA ALA A 446 -10.14 -16.36 -12.63
C ALA A 446 -11.26 -15.39 -12.14
N ASN A 447 -12.52 -15.75 -12.36
CA ASN A 447 -13.69 -14.88 -12.22
C ASN A 447 -14.79 -15.33 -11.22
N PRO A 448 -14.49 -15.96 -10.05
CA PRO A 448 -15.52 -16.48 -9.15
C PRO A 448 -16.46 -15.38 -8.62
N LEU A 449 -15.97 -14.14 -8.43
CA LEU A 449 -16.82 -13.03 -7.99
C LEU A 449 -17.78 -12.58 -9.10
N TYR A 450 -17.34 -12.61 -10.36
CA TYR A 450 -18.21 -12.29 -11.49
C TYR A 450 -19.37 -13.29 -11.59
N ARG A 451 -19.10 -14.58 -11.47
CA ARG A 451 -20.15 -15.63 -11.45
C ARG A 451 -21.14 -15.40 -10.31
N TYR A 452 -20.63 -15.08 -9.12
CA TYR A 452 -21.44 -14.77 -7.95
C TYR A 452 -22.29 -13.50 -8.11
N TYR A 453 -21.73 -12.46 -8.74
CA TYR A 453 -22.46 -11.24 -9.08
C TYR A 453 -23.59 -11.53 -10.08
N LYS A 454 -23.31 -12.26 -11.17
CA LYS A 454 -24.30 -12.59 -12.21
C LYS A 454 -25.42 -13.51 -11.71
N SER A 455 -25.17 -14.32 -10.69
CA SER A 455 -26.20 -15.12 -10.01
C SER A 455 -27.04 -14.33 -9.01
N GLY A 456 -26.86 -13.00 -8.92
CA GLY A 456 -27.61 -12.15 -8.00
C GLY A 456 -27.17 -12.28 -6.54
N TRP A 457 -25.91 -12.61 -6.27
CA TRP A 457 -25.36 -12.83 -4.93
C TRP A 457 -25.99 -14.01 -4.16
N THR A 458 -26.47 -15.03 -4.88
CA THR A 458 -27.16 -16.18 -4.30
C THR A 458 -26.22 -17.16 -3.61
N GLU A 459 -25.28 -17.77 -4.34
CA GLU A 459 -24.27 -18.68 -3.79
C GLU A 459 -22.89 -18.39 -4.39
N PHE A 460 -21.90 -18.24 -3.51
CA PHE A 460 -20.50 -18.10 -3.92
C PHE A 460 -19.86 -19.49 -4.04
N THR A 461 -19.28 -19.78 -5.21
CA THR A 461 -18.56 -21.04 -5.45
C THR A 461 -17.13 -20.72 -5.90
N PRO A 462 -16.10 -21.18 -5.16
CA PRO A 462 -14.72 -21.10 -5.63
C PRO A 462 -14.55 -21.80 -6.98
N GLN A 463 -13.58 -21.34 -7.78
CA GLN A 463 -13.21 -22.01 -9.02
C GLN A 463 -11.75 -22.44 -9.00
N VAL A 464 -11.42 -23.46 -9.78
CA VAL A 464 -10.01 -23.72 -10.11
C VAL A 464 -9.60 -22.68 -11.15
N ALA A 465 -8.69 -21.78 -10.78
CA ALA A 465 -8.24 -20.73 -11.69
C ALA A 465 -7.33 -21.29 -12.79
N GLU A 466 -7.67 -20.96 -14.03
CA GLU A 466 -6.87 -21.32 -15.21
C GLU A 466 -5.76 -20.29 -15.46
N PRO A 467 -4.69 -20.62 -16.22
CA PRO A 467 -3.63 -19.69 -16.55
C PRO A 467 -4.16 -18.38 -17.18
N THR A 468 -3.58 -17.25 -16.79
CA THR A 468 -3.89 -15.93 -17.36
C THR A 468 -2.64 -15.06 -17.45
N PHE A 469 -2.54 -14.20 -18.48
CA PHE A 469 -1.49 -13.18 -18.56
C PHE A 469 -1.57 -12.18 -17.39
N ALA A 470 -2.77 -12.03 -16.80
CA ALA A 470 -3.03 -11.25 -15.62
C ALA A 470 -2.63 -11.98 -14.31
N SER A 471 -1.44 -12.58 -14.27
CA SER A 471 -1.01 -13.56 -13.25
C SER A 471 -1.26 -13.16 -11.79
N ALA A 472 -1.06 -11.89 -11.40
CA ALA A 472 -1.31 -11.46 -10.01
C ALA A 472 -2.80 -11.45 -9.58
N ILE A 473 -3.74 -11.63 -10.52
CA ILE A 473 -5.17 -11.80 -10.24
C ILE A 473 -5.69 -13.19 -10.63
N GLN A 474 -4.80 -14.16 -10.89
CA GLN A 474 -5.15 -15.57 -11.10
C GLN A 474 -5.56 -16.22 -9.76
N ILE A 475 -6.73 -15.85 -9.23
CA ILE A 475 -7.21 -16.28 -7.92
C ILE A 475 -8.62 -16.87 -8.08
N GLY A 476 -8.72 -18.16 -7.82
CA GLY A 476 -9.98 -18.92 -7.92
C GLY A 476 -10.79 -19.01 -6.63
N ASP A 477 -10.13 -18.79 -5.48
CA ASP A 477 -10.74 -18.71 -4.15
C ASP A 477 -10.25 -17.45 -3.41
N PRO A 478 -10.81 -16.26 -3.74
CA PRO A 478 -10.40 -15.01 -3.13
C PRO A 478 -10.79 -14.91 -1.65
N VAL A 479 -9.79 -14.68 -0.80
CA VAL A 479 -9.95 -14.56 0.65
C VAL A 479 -10.83 -13.38 1.05
N SER A 480 -10.84 -12.28 0.29
CA SER A 480 -11.60 -11.06 0.63
C SER A 480 -12.92 -10.93 -0.14
N VAL A 481 -13.59 -12.04 -0.47
CA VAL A 481 -14.88 -12.01 -1.18
C VAL A 481 -15.96 -11.21 -0.41
N ASP A 482 -16.11 -11.44 0.89
CA ASP A 482 -17.13 -10.76 1.71
C ASP A 482 -16.92 -9.24 1.73
N ARG A 483 -15.65 -8.82 1.83
CA ARG A 483 -15.25 -7.41 1.74
C ARG A 483 -15.63 -6.78 0.41
N ALA A 484 -15.40 -7.51 -0.69
CA ALA A 484 -15.74 -7.05 -2.02
C ALA A 484 -17.25 -6.90 -2.18
N VAL A 485 -18.04 -7.86 -1.69
CA VAL A 485 -19.51 -7.81 -1.75
C VAL A 485 -20.05 -6.63 -0.96
N VAL A 486 -19.52 -6.36 0.24
CA VAL A 486 -19.89 -5.17 1.03
C VAL A 486 -19.60 -3.89 0.25
N ALA A 487 -18.38 -3.75 -0.29
CA ALA A 487 -17.99 -2.58 -1.07
C ALA A 487 -18.88 -2.38 -2.31
N LEU A 488 -19.13 -3.45 -3.07
CA LEU A 488 -19.92 -3.39 -4.29
C LEU A 488 -21.39 -3.08 -3.99
N LYS A 489 -22.01 -3.69 -2.99
CA LYS A 489 -23.38 -3.36 -2.59
C LYS A 489 -23.51 -1.91 -2.11
N ALA A 490 -22.55 -1.43 -1.31
CA ALA A 490 -22.57 -0.07 -0.75
C ALA A 490 -22.37 1.02 -1.82
N THR A 491 -21.74 0.68 -2.95
CA THR A 491 -21.42 1.64 -4.03
C THR A 491 -22.25 1.45 -5.30
N ASP A 492 -23.31 0.63 -5.25
CA ASP A 492 -24.05 0.18 -6.45
C ASP A 492 -23.08 -0.28 -7.57
N GLY A 493 -22.09 -1.06 -7.15
CA GLY A 493 -20.96 -1.48 -7.94
C GLY A 493 -21.24 -2.69 -8.82
N ILE A 494 -20.40 -2.86 -9.84
CA ILE A 494 -20.54 -3.87 -10.89
C ILE A 494 -19.32 -4.79 -10.89
N VAL A 495 -19.52 -6.05 -11.27
CA VAL A 495 -18.43 -6.97 -11.58
C VAL A 495 -18.48 -7.32 -13.06
N GLU A 496 -17.35 -7.22 -13.74
CA GLU A 496 -17.23 -7.52 -15.15
C GLU A 496 -15.97 -8.34 -15.43
N GLU A 497 -15.98 -9.12 -16.51
CA GLU A 497 -14.87 -10.00 -16.87
C GLU A 497 -14.16 -9.59 -18.17
N ALA A 498 -12.95 -10.10 -18.37
CA ALA A 498 -12.20 -10.00 -19.63
C ALA A 498 -11.56 -11.34 -20.00
N THR A 499 -11.73 -11.77 -21.25
CA THR A 499 -10.99 -12.92 -21.79
C THR A 499 -9.52 -12.60 -21.98
N GLU A 500 -8.67 -13.62 -22.17
CA GLU A 500 -7.24 -13.42 -22.42
C GLU A 500 -6.97 -12.59 -23.67
N GLU A 501 -7.76 -12.76 -24.73
CA GLU A 501 -7.62 -11.94 -25.94
C GLU A 501 -8.11 -10.51 -25.70
N GLU A 502 -9.23 -10.31 -25.00
CA GLU A 502 -9.74 -8.97 -24.68
C GLU A 502 -8.75 -8.17 -23.84
N LEU A 503 -8.21 -8.77 -22.77
CA LEU A 503 -7.28 -8.07 -21.87
C LEU A 503 -5.96 -7.72 -22.57
N MET A 504 -5.42 -8.62 -23.41
CA MET A 504 -4.19 -8.37 -24.14
C MET A 504 -4.39 -7.32 -25.25
N ASN A 505 -5.51 -7.39 -25.97
CA ASN A 505 -5.89 -6.38 -26.95
C ASN A 505 -6.07 -5.00 -26.31
N ALA A 506 -6.77 -4.92 -25.16
CA ALA A 506 -6.99 -3.66 -24.44
C ALA A 506 -5.67 -3.07 -23.92
N MET A 507 -4.79 -3.91 -23.36
CA MET A 507 -3.44 -3.51 -22.94
C MET A 507 -2.64 -2.92 -24.12
N SER A 508 -2.55 -3.65 -25.24
CA SER A 508 -1.78 -3.20 -26.40
C SER A 508 -2.40 -1.99 -27.10
N LEU A 509 -3.72 -1.82 -27.06
CA LEU A 509 -4.37 -0.61 -27.55
C LEU A 509 -4.02 0.60 -26.69
N ALA A 510 -4.04 0.46 -25.36
CA ALA A 510 -3.61 1.51 -24.45
C ALA A 510 -2.16 1.93 -24.70
N ASP A 511 -1.25 0.97 -24.92
CA ASP A 511 0.15 1.25 -25.21
C ASP A 511 0.33 2.09 -26.49
N ARG A 512 -0.51 1.88 -27.50
CA ARG A 512 -0.50 2.69 -28.74
C ARG A 512 -0.89 4.15 -28.54
N THR A 513 -1.42 4.48 -27.36
CA THR A 513 -1.76 5.86 -26.96
C THR A 513 -0.71 6.50 -26.04
N GLY A 514 0.42 5.82 -25.79
CA GLY A 514 1.55 6.35 -25.02
C GLY A 514 1.70 5.76 -23.61
N MET A 515 0.85 4.80 -23.24
CA MET A 515 0.98 4.07 -21.99
C MET A 515 1.99 2.92 -22.09
N PHE A 516 2.29 2.30 -20.95
CA PHE A 516 2.91 0.97 -20.89
C PHE A 516 2.21 0.13 -19.83
N ALA A 517 0.99 -0.29 -20.17
CA ALA A 517 0.03 -0.91 -19.26
C ALA A 517 0.43 -2.34 -18.88
N CYS A 518 0.14 -2.76 -17.64
CA CYS A 518 0.23 -4.17 -17.27
C CYS A 518 -1.03 -4.94 -17.71
N PRO A 519 -1.00 -6.29 -17.79
CA PRO A 519 -2.19 -7.10 -18.12
C PRO A 519 -3.38 -6.87 -17.19
N HIS A 520 -3.17 -6.56 -15.90
CA HIS A 520 -4.27 -6.19 -14.97
C HIS A 520 -4.98 -4.91 -15.40
N THR A 521 -4.23 -3.93 -15.91
CA THR A 521 -4.81 -2.72 -16.48
C THR A 521 -5.58 -3.06 -17.76
N GLY A 522 -5.08 -4.03 -18.55
CA GLY A 522 -5.81 -4.60 -19.68
C GLY A 522 -7.17 -5.17 -19.31
N VAL A 523 -7.26 -5.93 -18.20
CA VAL A 523 -8.53 -6.46 -17.67
C VAL A 523 -9.50 -5.33 -17.30
N ALA A 524 -9.03 -4.30 -16.59
CA ALA A 524 -9.87 -3.16 -16.23
C ALA A 524 -10.31 -2.33 -17.44
N LEU A 525 -9.45 -2.16 -18.45
CA LEU A 525 -9.80 -1.47 -19.69
C LEU A 525 -10.78 -2.27 -20.54
N ALA A 526 -10.62 -3.59 -20.63
CA ALA A 526 -11.58 -4.46 -21.31
C ALA A 526 -12.98 -4.40 -20.65
N ALA A 527 -13.03 -4.40 -19.32
CA ALA A 527 -14.27 -4.16 -18.58
C ALA A 527 -14.87 -2.77 -18.89
N LEU A 528 -14.04 -1.71 -18.89
CA LEU A 528 -14.48 -0.36 -19.29
C LEU A 528 -15.07 -0.35 -20.70
N PHE A 529 -14.42 -1.00 -21.67
CA PHE A 529 -14.88 -1.06 -23.06
C PHE A 529 -16.27 -1.68 -23.14
N LYS A 530 -16.49 -2.83 -22.48
CA LYS A 530 -17.80 -3.48 -22.39
C LYS A 530 -18.86 -2.58 -21.77
N LEU A 531 -18.54 -1.92 -20.66
CA LEU A 531 -19.49 -1.06 -19.95
C LEU A 531 -19.82 0.24 -20.72
N ARG A 532 -18.88 0.74 -21.52
CA ARG A 532 -19.12 1.85 -22.46
C ARG A 532 -20.00 1.42 -23.63
N ASP A 533 -19.76 0.24 -24.20
CA ASP A 533 -20.59 -0.34 -25.28
C ASP A 533 -22.04 -0.59 -24.80
N GLN A 534 -22.18 -1.05 -23.55
CA GLN A 534 -23.48 -1.23 -22.88
C GLN A 534 -24.13 0.09 -22.43
N ARG A 535 -23.43 1.24 -22.58
CA ARG A 535 -23.87 2.58 -22.14
C ARG A 535 -24.15 2.69 -20.64
N ILE A 536 -23.55 1.80 -19.83
CA ILE A 536 -23.62 1.86 -18.36
C ILE A 536 -22.73 2.99 -17.84
N ILE A 537 -21.52 3.12 -18.40
CA ILE A 537 -20.63 4.26 -18.18
C ILE A 537 -20.88 5.23 -19.34
N GLY A 538 -21.14 6.50 -19.05
CA GLY A 538 -21.35 7.58 -20.03
C GLY A 538 -20.04 8.14 -20.62
N PRO A 539 -20.10 8.84 -21.78
CA PRO A 539 -18.90 9.45 -22.39
C PRO A 539 -18.32 10.60 -21.56
N ASN A 540 -19.14 11.23 -20.73
CA ASN A 540 -18.75 12.37 -19.89
C ASN A 540 -18.57 11.97 -18.41
N ASP A 541 -18.70 10.68 -18.08
CA ASP A 541 -18.54 10.21 -16.71
C ASP A 541 -17.05 10.23 -16.34
N ARG A 542 -16.67 10.95 -15.28
CA ARG A 542 -15.30 10.96 -14.80
C ARG A 542 -14.95 9.57 -14.29
N THR A 543 -14.03 8.90 -14.99
CA THR A 543 -13.73 7.49 -14.74
C THR A 543 -12.25 7.29 -14.48
N VAL A 544 -11.92 6.58 -13.41
CA VAL A 544 -10.54 6.23 -13.04
C VAL A 544 -10.31 4.73 -13.17
N VAL A 545 -9.36 4.32 -14.00
CA VAL A 545 -8.85 2.94 -14.05
C VAL A 545 -7.64 2.81 -13.13
N VAL A 546 -7.63 1.82 -12.25
CA VAL A 546 -6.49 1.58 -11.34
C VAL A 546 -5.47 0.65 -12.00
N SER A 547 -4.24 1.15 -12.19
CA SER A 547 -3.11 0.37 -12.69
C SER A 547 -2.23 -0.10 -11.53
N THR A 548 -2.30 -1.39 -11.19
CA THR A 548 -1.73 -1.94 -9.95
C THR A 548 -0.26 -2.34 -10.05
N ALA A 549 0.31 -2.43 -11.24
CA ALA A 549 1.69 -2.85 -11.46
C ALA A 549 2.29 -2.14 -12.67
N HIS A 550 3.60 -1.92 -12.66
CA HIS A 550 4.28 -1.34 -13.81
C HIS A 550 4.29 -2.33 -14.99
N GLY A 551 4.02 -1.86 -16.21
CA GLY A 551 4.12 -2.70 -17.41
C GLY A 551 5.51 -3.32 -17.65
N LEU A 552 6.59 -2.78 -17.07
CA LEU A 552 7.96 -3.31 -17.19
C LEU A 552 8.12 -4.69 -16.57
N LYS A 553 7.22 -5.08 -15.67
CA LYS A 553 7.16 -6.43 -15.10
C LYS A 553 6.57 -7.47 -16.05
N PHE A 554 6.04 -7.05 -17.21
CA PHE A 554 5.31 -7.89 -18.15
C PHE A 554 5.87 -7.75 -19.57
N SER A 555 7.17 -7.49 -19.69
CA SER A 555 7.85 -7.37 -20.99
C SER A 555 7.70 -8.63 -21.83
N GLN A 556 7.84 -9.82 -21.23
CA GLN A 556 7.72 -11.09 -21.95
C GLN A 556 6.33 -11.27 -22.59
N SER A 557 5.25 -11.04 -21.85
CA SER A 557 3.89 -11.11 -22.40
C SER A 557 3.67 -10.14 -23.56
N LYS A 558 4.30 -8.96 -23.52
CA LYS A 558 4.24 -7.99 -24.62
C LYS A 558 5.08 -8.41 -25.82
N ILE A 559 6.26 -8.97 -25.59
CA ILE A 559 7.11 -9.55 -26.65
C ILE A 559 6.33 -10.63 -27.39
N ASP A 560 5.75 -11.58 -26.66
CA ASP A 560 5.01 -12.70 -27.24
C ASP A 560 3.80 -12.22 -28.04
N TYR A 561 3.07 -11.21 -27.54
CA TYR A 561 1.94 -10.61 -28.25
C TYR A 561 2.37 -9.86 -29.53
N HIS A 562 3.41 -9.04 -29.46
CA HIS A 562 3.84 -8.24 -30.63
C HIS A 562 4.58 -9.06 -31.69
N ASP A 563 5.15 -10.21 -31.29
CA ASP A 563 5.71 -11.23 -32.20
C ASP A 563 4.65 -12.22 -32.71
N SER A 564 3.38 -12.09 -32.32
CA SER A 564 2.30 -13.03 -32.65
C SER A 564 2.63 -14.49 -32.29
N LYS A 565 3.27 -14.71 -31.14
CA LYS A 565 3.71 -16.02 -30.63
C LYS A 565 2.74 -16.65 -29.61
N ILE A 566 1.65 -15.96 -29.29
CA ILE A 566 0.63 -16.49 -28.37
C ILE A 566 -0.31 -17.40 -29.16
N GLU A 567 -0.34 -18.67 -28.79
CA GLU A 567 -1.23 -19.68 -29.38
C GLU A 567 -2.71 -19.26 -29.18
N ASP A 568 -3.55 -19.54 -30.18
CA ASP A 568 -4.99 -19.24 -30.17
C ASP A 568 -5.38 -17.76 -29.92
N MET A 569 -4.47 -16.82 -30.17
CA MET A 569 -4.75 -15.37 -30.05
C MET A 569 -4.42 -14.61 -31.33
N ALA A 570 -5.36 -13.82 -31.85
CA ALA A 570 -5.17 -13.11 -33.13
C ALA A 570 -4.11 -12.00 -33.04
N CYS A 571 -3.78 -11.53 -31.83
CA CYS A 571 -2.84 -10.44 -31.57
C CYS A 571 -3.16 -9.20 -32.42
N LYS A 572 -4.43 -8.74 -32.37
CA LYS A 572 -5.02 -7.73 -33.27
C LYS A 572 -4.19 -6.46 -33.44
N TYR A 573 -3.46 -6.07 -32.39
CA TYR A 573 -2.64 -4.86 -32.36
C TYR A 573 -1.13 -5.13 -32.37
N ALA A 574 -0.70 -6.32 -32.80
CA ALA A 574 0.71 -6.65 -32.96
C ALA A 574 1.45 -5.63 -33.83
N ASN A 575 2.72 -5.40 -33.51
CA ASN A 575 3.56 -4.40 -34.18
C ASN A 575 5.02 -4.86 -34.15
N PRO A 576 5.35 -5.95 -34.84
CA PRO A 576 6.69 -6.49 -34.87
C PRO A 576 7.67 -5.54 -35.60
N PRO A 577 8.98 -5.66 -35.36
CA PRO A 577 9.99 -4.99 -36.16
C PRO A 577 9.85 -5.32 -37.65
N VAL A 578 9.96 -4.31 -38.52
CA VAL A 578 9.95 -4.51 -39.98
C VAL A 578 11.40 -4.63 -40.47
N SER A 579 11.79 -5.81 -40.93
CA SER A 579 13.09 -6.03 -41.55
C SER A 579 13.16 -5.32 -42.90
N VAL A 580 14.15 -4.46 -43.07
CA VAL A 580 14.40 -3.70 -44.30
C VAL A 580 15.89 -3.79 -44.66
N LYS A 581 16.19 -3.82 -45.96
CA LYS A 581 17.58 -3.76 -46.43
C LYS A 581 18.18 -2.40 -46.11
N ALA A 582 19.49 -2.35 -45.86
CA ALA A 582 20.23 -1.11 -45.67
C ALA A 582 20.42 -0.37 -47.01
N ASP A 583 19.30 0.03 -47.62
CA ASP A 583 19.19 0.72 -48.89
C ASP A 583 18.17 1.87 -48.75
N PHE A 584 18.52 3.05 -49.25
CA PHE A 584 17.68 4.24 -49.13
C PHE A 584 16.31 4.04 -49.80
N GLY A 585 16.28 3.43 -50.99
CA GLY A 585 15.04 3.15 -51.71
C GLY A 585 14.10 2.25 -50.89
N ALA A 586 14.63 1.12 -50.42
CA ALA A 586 13.89 0.17 -49.60
C ALA A 586 13.34 0.80 -48.30
N VAL A 587 14.13 1.62 -47.61
CA VAL A 587 13.69 2.35 -46.42
C VAL A 587 12.60 3.36 -46.76
N MET A 588 12.78 4.15 -47.82
CA MET A 588 11.80 5.16 -48.25
C MET A 588 10.47 4.53 -48.66
N ASP A 589 10.47 3.36 -49.29
CA ASP A 589 9.24 2.66 -49.67
C ASP A 589 8.42 2.23 -48.44
N VAL A 590 9.09 1.68 -47.42
CA VAL A 590 8.45 1.33 -46.15
C VAL A 590 7.88 2.58 -45.47
N LEU A 591 8.66 3.66 -45.38
CA LEU A 591 8.25 4.90 -44.74
C LEU A 591 7.08 5.57 -45.48
N LYS A 592 7.15 5.68 -46.81
CA LYS A 592 6.05 6.25 -47.63
C LYS A 592 4.77 5.45 -47.48
N LYS A 593 4.85 4.12 -47.43
CA LYS A 593 3.68 3.27 -47.19
C LYS A 593 3.08 3.53 -45.80
N ARG A 594 3.91 3.68 -44.77
CA ARG A 594 3.46 3.88 -43.38
C ARG A 594 2.92 5.29 -43.11
N LEU A 595 3.49 6.30 -43.76
CA LEU A 595 3.14 7.71 -43.62
C LEU A 595 2.11 8.18 -44.66
N LYS A 596 1.59 7.29 -45.51
CA LYS A 596 0.60 7.62 -46.52
C LYS A 596 -0.61 8.33 -45.90
N GLY A 597 -0.93 9.54 -46.38
CA GLY A 597 -2.01 10.38 -45.85
C GLY A 597 -1.63 11.26 -44.65
N LYS A 598 -0.35 11.26 -44.25
CA LYS A 598 0.23 12.17 -43.23
C LYS A 598 1.36 13.06 -43.77
N LEU A 599 1.91 12.68 -44.91
CA LEU A 599 2.74 13.51 -45.80
C LEU A 599 1.82 14.07 -46.88
#